data_AF-A0A8K0C5A3-F1
#
_entry.id   AF-A0A8K0C5A3-F1
#
_cell.length_a   1.000
_cell.length_b   1.000
_cell.length_c   1.000
_cell.angle_alpha   90.00
_cell.angle_beta   90.00
_cell.angle_gamma   90.00
#
_symmetry.space_group_name_H-M   'P 1'
#
loop_
_entity.id
_entity.type
_entity.pdbx_description
1 polymer ?
#
loop_
_entity_poly.entity_id
_entity_poly.type
_entity_poly.pdbx_seq_one_letter_code
_entity_poly.pdbx_strand_id
1 'polypeptide(L)'
;MFWKIFILISVGVQLANSCDIDQIRQGCRIQNRGCSCGAGCISEYRYETIQECQNALRGKRSDICVPNPCLHGGSCLQISQQPGYRCRCEGTGYFGARCNRGNNSNNNNNNNK
;
A
#
# COMPACT_ATOMS: atom_id res chain seq x y z
N MET A 1 47.30 29.45 -12.24
CA MET A 1 46.54 29.76 -11.00
C MET A 1 45.06 29.33 -11.08
N PHE A 2 44.44 29.33 -12.27
CA PHE A 2 43.03 28.93 -12.49
C PHE A 2 42.73 27.42 -12.36
N TRP A 3 43.71 26.53 -12.57
CA TRP A 3 43.51 25.07 -12.42
C TRP A 3 43.14 24.69 -10.98
N LYS A 4 43.74 25.36 -9.98
CA LYS A 4 43.42 25.13 -8.56
C LYS A 4 41.96 25.45 -8.23
N ILE A 5 41.37 26.43 -8.92
CA ILE A 5 39.95 26.78 -8.78
C ILE A 5 39.07 25.70 -9.40
N PHE A 6 39.44 25.15 -10.56
CA PHE A 6 38.73 24.03 -11.19
C PHE A 6 38.74 22.75 -10.35
N ILE A 7 39.84 22.46 -9.65
CA ILE A 7 39.95 21.31 -8.72
C ILE A 7 39.07 21.52 -7.48
N LEU A 8 38.99 22.74 -6.94
CA LEU A 8 38.12 23.03 -5.79
C LEU A 8 36.63 22.95 -6.16
N ILE A 9 36.27 23.36 -7.38
CA ILE A 9 34.88 23.29 -7.88
C ILE A 9 34.47 21.83 -8.16
N SER A 10 35.35 21.00 -8.71
CA SER A 10 35.02 19.59 -9.00
C SER A 10 34.85 18.73 -7.74
N VAL A 11 35.60 19.02 -6.67
CA VAL A 11 35.44 18.34 -5.37
C VAL A 11 34.14 18.75 -4.66
N GLY A 12 33.65 19.98 -4.87
CA GLY A 12 32.40 20.46 -4.27
C GLY A 12 31.12 19.80 -4.82
N VAL A 13 31.15 19.32 -6.08
CA VAL A 13 29.97 18.73 -6.75
C VAL A 13 29.69 17.29 -6.29
N GLN A 14 30.64 16.60 -5.66
CA GLN A 14 30.51 15.18 -5.31
C GLN A 14 29.80 14.89 -3.97
N LEU A 15 29.37 15.91 -3.21
CA LEU A 15 28.73 15.74 -1.90
C LEU A 15 27.20 15.88 -1.90
N ALA A 16 26.58 16.20 -3.04
CA ALA A 16 25.13 16.35 -3.14
C ALA A 16 24.42 15.02 -3.46
N ASN A 17 24.63 13.98 -2.64
CA ASN A 17 23.74 12.81 -2.58
C ASN A 17 22.75 12.93 -1.41
N SER A 18 22.45 14.17 -0.99
CA SER A 18 21.47 14.46 0.04
C SER A 18 20.07 14.44 -0.58
N CYS A 19 19.30 13.42 -0.21
CA CYS A 19 17.85 13.34 -0.31
C CYS A 19 17.15 14.70 -0.17
N ASP A 20 16.26 15.03 -1.11
CA ASP A 20 15.46 16.26 -1.08
C ASP A 20 14.68 16.36 0.25
N ILE A 21 14.60 17.57 0.81
CA ILE A 21 13.96 17.83 2.12
C ILE A 21 12.49 17.35 2.16
N ASP A 22 11.80 17.35 1.02
CA ASP A 22 10.42 16.86 0.88
C ASP A 22 10.27 15.32 1.00
N GLN A 23 11.37 14.55 1.04
CA GLN A 23 11.34 13.09 1.10
C GLN A 23 11.72 12.51 2.46
N ILE A 24 11.82 13.34 3.50
CA ILE A 24 12.09 12.88 4.86
C ILE A 24 10.76 12.55 5.54
N ARG A 25 10.67 11.36 6.12
CA ARG A 25 9.54 10.98 6.96
C ARG A 25 9.98 10.21 8.20
N GLN A 26 9.09 10.16 9.19
CA GLN A 26 9.20 9.16 10.23
C GLN A 26 8.74 7.81 9.67
N GLY A 27 9.52 6.77 9.93
CA GLY A 27 9.17 5.42 9.49
C GLY A 27 10.06 4.38 10.12
N CYS A 28 9.97 3.16 9.61
CA CYS A 28 10.73 2.00 10.08
C CYS A 28 11.42 1.30 8.91
N ARG A 29 12.53 0.63 9.20
CA ARG A 29 13.30 -0.18 8.27
C ARG A 29 13.68 -1.51 8.90
N ILE A 30 13.93 -2.51 8.06
CA ILE A 30 14.43 -3.80 8.51
C ILE A 30 15.94 -3.73 8.65
N GLN A 31 16.45 -4.01 9.84
CA GLN A 31 17.88 -4.02 10.13
C GLN A 31 18.20 -5.18 11.08
N ASN A 32 19.19 -6.02 10.73
CA ASN A 32 19.61 -7.18 11.53
C ASN A 32 18.46 -8.11 11.97
N ARG A 33 17.57 -8.48 11.04
CA ARG A 33 16.35 -9.30 11.31
C ARG A 33 15.38 -8.69 12.35
N GLY A 34 15.53 -7.42 12.65
CA GLY A 34 14.64 -6.63 13.50
C GLY A 34 14.13 -5.39 12.78
N CYS A 35 13.21 -4.68 13.42
CA CYS A 35 12.68 -3.41 12.94
C CYS A 35 13.28 -2.27 13.73
N SER A 36 13.80 -1.26 13.05
CA SER A 36 14.29 -0.02 13.64
C SER A 36 13.51 1.15 13.07
N CYS A 37 13.10 2.09 13.91
CA CYS A 37 12.29 3.25 13.53
C CYS A 37 13.02 4.55 13.84
N GLY A 38 12.80 5.56 13.02
CA GLY A 38 13.47 6.85 13.10
C GLY A 38 12.98 7.81 12.02
N ALA A 39 13.69 8.91 11.86
CA ALA A 39 13.48 9.84 10.78
C ALA A 39 14.57 9.67 9.72
N GLY A 40 14.18 9.72 8.46
CA GLY A 40 15.09 9.71 7.34
C GLY A 40 14.33 9.61 6.03
N CYS A 41 15.03 9.28 4.96
CA CYS A 41 14.44 9.27 3.64
C CYS A 41 13.45 8.11 3.49
N ILE A 42 12.38 8.34 2.71
CA ILE A 42 11.39 7.31 2.37
C ILE A 42 12.06 6.04 1.81
N SER A 43 13.15 6.22 1.04
CA SER A 43 13.94 5.13 0.48
C SER A 43 14.59 4.24 1.55
N GLU A 44 15.00 4.80 2.69
CA GLU A 44 15.57 4.06 3.81
C GLU A 44 14.50 3.54 4.78
N TYR A 45 13.53 4.39 5.14
CA TYR A 45 12.46 4.10 6.10
C TYR A 45 11.17 3.70 5.37
N ARG A 46 11.22 2.57 4.69
CA ARG A 46 10.17 2.09 3.78
C ARG A 46 8.82 1.84 4.46
N TYR A 47 8.81 1.41 5.71
CA TYR A 47 7.58 1.05 6.46
C TYR A 47 7.09 2.24 7.28
N GLU A 48 5.78 2.46 7.35
CA GLU A 48 5.22 3.60 8.11
C GLU A 48 5.15 3.27 9.59
N THR A 49 4.87 2.01 9.93
CA THR A 49 4.76 1.54 11.31
C THR A 49 5.72 0.39 11.59
N ILE A 50 6.07 0.22 12.88
CA ILE A 50 6.86 -0.92 13.32
C ILE A 50 6.15 -2.25 13.04
N GLN A 51 4.82 -2.26 13.08
CA GLN A 51 3.99 -3.44 12.88
C GLN A 51 4.01 -3.90 11.42
N GLU A 52 3.96 -2.96 10.47
CA GLU A 52 4.13 -3.22 9.05
C GLU A 52 5.51 -3.82 8.75
N CYS A 53 6.56 -3.26 9.37
CA CYS A 53 7.92 -3.79 9.27
C CYS A 53 8.02 -5.23 9.84
N GLN A 54 7.39 -5.50 10.99
CA GLN A 54 7.38 -6.84 11.59
C GLN A 54 6.63 -7.85 10.73
N ASN A 55 5.53 -7.44 10.09
CA ASN A 55 4.79 -8.29 9.16
C ASN A 55 5.67 -8.65 7.95
N ALA A 56 6.39 -7.68 7.41
CA ALA A 56 7.36 -7.91 6.34
C ALA A 56 8.48 -8.88 6.76
N LEU A 57 9.04 -8.72 7.97
CA LEU A 57 10.05 -9.64 8.53
C LEU A 57 9.55 -11.08 8.70
N ARG A 58 8.32 -11.24 9.18
CA ARG A 58 7.72 -12.55 9.42
C ARG A 58 7.25 -13.23 8.14
N GLY A 59 7.39 -12.57 6.98
CA GLY A 59 6.76 -13.01 5.73
C GLY A 59 5.24 -13.11 5.88
N LYS A 60 4.66 -12.45 6.89
CA LYS A 60 3.23 -12.47 7.14
C LYS A 60 2.60 -11.58 6.08
N ARG A 61 2.23 -12.18 4.96
CA ARG A 61 1.24 -11.60 4.06
C ARG A 61 0.01 -11.39 4.93
N SER A 62 -0.30 -10.12 5.21
CA SER A 62 -1.59 -9.80 5.82
C SER A 62 -2.63 -10.34 4.85
N ASP A 63 -3.34 -11.40 5.25
CA ASP A 63 -4.46 -11.89 4.47
C ASP A 63 -5.56 -10.85 4.62
N ILE A 64 -5.66 -9.99 3.63
CA ILE A 64 -6.63 -8.90 3.61
C ILE A 64 -8.08 -9.42 3.53
N CYS A 65 -8.25 -10.71 3.23
CA CYS A 65 -9.51 -11.40 3.29
C CYS A 65 -9.86 -11.91 4.70
N VAL A 66 -9.07 -11.59 5.73
CA VAL A 66 -9.32 -11.99 7.11
C VAL A 66 -9.30 -10.77 8.05
N PRO A 67 -10.47 -10.38 8.62
CA PRO A 67 -11.80 -10.96 8.39
C PRO A 67 -12.33 -10.64 6.97
N ASN A 68 -13.22 -11.49 6.43
CA ASN A 68 -13.73 -11.32 5.06
C ASN A 68 -14.40 -9.94 4.89
N PRO A 69 -13.85 -9.06 4.02
CA PRO A 69 -14.42 -7.73 3.82
C PRO A 69 -15.69 -7.73 2.96
N CYS A 70 -16.01 -8.84 2.28
CA CYS A 70 -17.17 -8.96 1.41
C CYS A 70 -18.44 -9.27 2.21
N LEU A 71 -19.54 -8.59 1.88
CA LEU A 71 -20.82 -8.74 2.57
C LEU A 71 -21.67 -9.84 1.93
N HIS A 72 -22.71 -10.25 2.67
CA HIS A 72 -23.78 -11.15 2.21
C HIS A 72 -23.28 -12.46 1.56
N GLY A 73 -22.25 -13.06 2.15
CA GLY A 73 -21.68 -14.31 1.65
C GLY A 73 -20.76 -14.16 0.43
N GLY A 74 -20.37 -12.94 0.06
CA GLY A 74 -19.39 -12.71 -1.00
C GLY A 74 -18.03 -13.34 -0.68
N SER A 75 -17.37 -13.88 -1.71
CA SER A 75 -16.03 -14.47 -1.59
C SER A 75 -14.95 -13.42 -1.79
N CYS A 76 -13.96 -13.36 -0.90
CA CYS A 76 -12.82 -12.44 -1.03
C CYS A 76 -11.67 -13.09 -1.79
N LEU A 77 -11.07 -12.31 -2.70
CA LEU A 77 -9.87 -12.65 -3.44
C LEU A 77 -8.81 -11.60 -3.14
N GLN A 78 -7.67 -12.01 -2.58
CA GLN A 78 -6.52 -11.13 -2.43
C GLN A 78 -5.86 -10.86 -3.79
N ILE A 79 -5.60 -9.60 -4.10
CA ILE A 79 -4.99 -9.13 -5.35
C ILE A 79 -3.82 -8.18 -5.04
N SER A 80 -2.88 -8.03 -5.96
CA SER A 80 -1.72 -7.14 -5.77
C SER A 80 -2.03 -5.64 -5.96
N GLN A 81 -3.19 -5.31 -6.54
CA GLN A 81 -3.59 -3.93 -6.84
C GLN A 81 -4.36 -3.33 -5.67
N GLN A 82 -4.16 -2.04 -5.34
CA GLN A 82 -4.96 -1.34 -4.33
C GLN A 82 -6.49 -1.47 -4.62
N PRO A 83 -7.32 -1.78 -3.61
CA PRO A 83 -7.05 -1.80 -2.16
C PRO A 83 -6.42 -3.11 -1.64
N GLY A 84 -6.04 -4.04 -2.50
CA GLY A 84 -5.41 -5.32 -2.14
C GLY A 84 -6.37 -6.51 -2.17
N TYR A 85 -7.66 -6.29 -2.44
CA TYR A 85 -8.67 -7.35 -2.55
C TYR A 85 -9.77 -7.03 -3.57
N ARG A 86 -10.50 -8.07 -4.00
CA ARG A 86 -11.74 -7.99 -4.78
C ARG A 86 -12.77 -8.97 -4.23
N CYS A 87 -14.05 -8.56 -4.25
CA CYS A 87 -15.16 -9.43 -3.89
C CYS A 87 -15.81 -10.08 -5.12
N ARG A 88 -16.06 -11.39 -5.05
CA ARG A 88 -16.96 -12.12 -5.96
C ARG A 88 -18.33 -12.23 -5.31
N CYS A 89 -19.34 -11.63 -5.97
CA CYS A 89 -20.73 -11.61 -5.50
C CYS A 89 -21.65 -12.58 -6.26
N GLU A 90 -21.11 -13.38 -7.18
CA GLU A 90 -21.88 -14.39 -7.93
C GLU A 90 -22.58 -15.34 -6.95
N GLY A 91 -23.88 -15.60 -7.19
CA GLY A 91 -24.68 -16.47 -6.35
C GLY A 91 -25.23 -15.85 -5.06
N THR A 92 -24.87 -14.60 -4.71
CA THR A 92 -25.40 -13.94 -3.49
C THR A 92 -26.65 -13.10 -3.75
N GLY A 93 -26.94 -12.75 -5.02
CA GLY A 93 -28.01 -11.79 -5.36
C GLY A 93 -27.62 -10.33 -5.08
N TYR A 94 -26.36 -10.08 -4.70
CA TYR A 94 -25.82 -8.75 -4.45
C TYR A 94 -24.72 -8.39 -5.45
N PHE A 95 -24.41 -7.11 -5.56
CA PHE A 95 -23.37 -6.55 -6.41
C PHE A 95 -22.68 -5.33 -5.76
N GLY A 96 -21.70 -4.77 -6.46
CA GLY A 96 -20.86 -3.68 -5.95
C GLY A 96 -19.54 -4.17 -5.35
N ALA A 97 -18.64 -3.24 -5.03
CA ALA A 97 -17.25 -3.55 -4.65
C ALA A 97 -17.12 -4.48 -3.42
N ARG A 98 -18.11 -4.44 -2.51
CA ARG A 98 -18.18 -5.29 -1.31
C ARG A 98 -19.46 -6.11 -1.24
N CYS A 99 -20.15 -6.33 -2.36
CA CYS A 99 -21.45 -7.03 -2.41
C CYS A 99 -22.54 -6.39 -1.53
N ASN A 100 -22.57 -5.05 -1.45
CA ASN A 100 -23.46 -4.31 -0.56
C ASN A 100 -24.77 -3.85 -1.24
N ARG A 101 -24.89 -3.95 -2.56
CA ARG A 101 -26.08 -3.52 -3.31
C ARG A 101 -26.92 -4.72 -3.67
N GLY A 102 -28.18 -4.76 -3.25
CA GLY A 102 -29.11 -5.85 -3.61
C GLY A 102 -29.65 -5.64 -5.02
N ASN A 103 -29.78 -6.72 -5.79
CA ASN A 103 -30.59 -6.68 -6.99
C ASN A 103 -32.05 -6.73 -6.55
N ASN A 104 -32.65 -5.56 -6.31
CA ASN A 104 -34.07 -5.48 -6.02
C ASN A 104 -34.84 -5.73 -7.31
N SER A 105 -34.91 -7.00 -7.72
CA SER A 105 -35.77 -7.48 -8.79
C SER A 105 -37.22 -7.46 -8.30
N ASN A 106 -37.73 -6.28 -7.94
CA ASN A 106 -39.15 -6.02 -8.02
C ASN A 106 -39.48 -5.92 -9.51
N ASN A 107 -39.71 -7.10 -10.07
CA ASN A 107 -40.31 -7.30 -11.36
C ASN A 107 -41.74 -6.77 -11.31
N ASN A 108 -41.93 -5.46 -11.46
CA ASN A 108 -43.22 -4.91 -11.83
C ASN A 108 -43.44 -5.16 -13.33
N ASN A 109 -43.56 -6.44 -13.69
CA ASN A 109 -44.29 -6.86 -14.89
C ASN A 109 -45.78 -6.59 -14.64
N ASN A 110 -46.18 -5.33 -14.69
CA ASN A 110 -47.56 -4.99 -14.98
C ASN A 110 -47.68 -4.74 -16.48
N ASN A 111 -47.68 -5.85 -17.23
CA ASN A 111 -48.46 -5.92 -18.45
C ASN A 111 -49.93 -5.75 -18.03
N ASN A 112 -50.46 -4.54 -18.14
CA ASN A 112 -51.90 -4.36 -18.26
C ASN A 112 -52.16 -3.34 -19.38
N LYS A 113 -52.40 -3.94 -20.55
CA LYS A 113 -53.37 -3.58 -21.59
C LYS A 113 -54.06 -2.24 -21.47
#